data_AF-A0A0L8VDK2-F1
#
_entry.id   AF-A0A0L8VDK2-F1
#
_cell.length_a   1.000
_cell.length_b   1.000
_cell.length_c   1.000
_cell.angle_alpha   90.00
_cell.angle_beta   90.00
_cell.angle_gamma   90.00
#
_symmetry.space_group_name_H-M   'P 1'
#
loop_
_entity.id
_entity.type
_entity.pdbx_description
1 polymer ?
#
loop_
_entity_poly.entity_id
_entity_poly.type
_entity_poly.pdbx_seq_one_letter_code
_entity_poly.pdbx_strand_id
1 'polypeptide(L)'
;MSLKLFLLNAFGGIKATSKIESEKESLWNDYQVFSKVEQSAELKEFLNLEQQVTSESFKKHKAELAALKFKGSAEERQLKQFEKLKRNKKLQKYYQTASSADLKRYETLKEGNELDRYFELEKLIQEGLNKSDEKAKETQAEFKRLKASESVRFYHQYPKSAAFKNYLKMQNSEEKRSFEELKEAVESEGFKDKKSYLEDPKKWEKTPEFEAEKRYLELKNTAEISLYLKYQNSNALDFQKQWKIVFEDRFEAGMLDSSKWRPINYWADKTVGKNFSPAGDLQAFSEGKNTHLKGSRLQIEVKKEKQTTLVWNPVFGFVENEMQYSSDTLTTGGLFESQYGILEAKIKYNPDKSFQDVFYLAGEDNSLRVNLFEGGAKTQFGLSKTESGKVHQDAFSLAGLSAGKLYIFSLEWDKGKISWKVNDKELFSTNNKVPDYPMFINLASLVIHESNALPHHFEVDWIRFYQKRVS
;
A
#
# COMPACT_ATOMS: atom_id res chain seq x y z
N MET A 1 13.54 41.80 -22.62
CA MET A 1 12.54 40.72 -22.43
C MET A 1 13.24 39.38 -22.51
N SER A 2 13.12 38.51 -21.50
CA SER A 2 13.62 37.14 -21.60
C SER A 2 12.62 36.30 -22.38
N LEU A 3 12.81 36.18 -23.71
CA LEU A 3 11.96 35.40 -24.62
C LEU A 3 11.74 33.96 -24.12
N LYS A 4 12.74 33.40 -23.44
CA LYS A 4 12.72 32.04 -22.89
C LYS A 4 11.63 31.83 -21.84
N LEU A 5 11.44 32.76 -20.90
CA LEU A 5 10.45 32.58 -19.84
C LEU A 5 9.02 32.81 -20.36
N PHE A 6 8.85 33.77 -21.28
CA PHE A 6 7.58 33.97 -21.97
C PHE A 6 7.14 32.72 -22.72
N LEU A 7 8.04 32.09 -23.50
CA LEU A 7 7.74 30.83 -24.20
C LEU A 7 7.43 29.69 -23.23
N LEU A 8 8.18 29.55 -22.14
CA LEU A 8 7.89 28.54 -21.11
C LEU A 8 6.51 28.77 -20.46
N ASN A 9 6.14 30.02 -20.17
CA ASN A 9 4.85 30.34 -19.57
C ASN A 9 3.69 30.14 -20.58
N ALA A 10 3.88 30.53 -21.85
CA ALA A 10 2.85 30.44 -22.90
C ALA A 10 2.60 29.01 -23.39
N PHE A 11 3.63 28.16 -23.43
CA PHE A 11 3.56 26.79 -23.95
C PHE A 11 3.61 25.70 -22.85
N GLY A 12 3.32 26.06 -21.59
CA GLY A 12 3.16 25.09 -20.50
C GLY A 12 4.45 24.51 -19.90
N GLY A 13 5.61 25.12 -20.18
CA GLY A 13 6.90 24.80 -19.55
C GLY A 13 7.04 25.28 -18.10
N ILE A 14 6.11 26.12 -17.61
CA ILE A 14 5.91 26.42 -16.18
C ILE A 14 4.56 25.80 -15.77
N LYS A 15 4.57 24.96 -14.72
CA LYS A 15 3.33 24.38 -14.19
C LYS A 15 2.42 25.48 -13.64
N ALA A 16 1.11 25.29 -13.78
CA ALA A 16 0.13 26.15 -13.12
C ALA A 16 0.31 26.09 -11.59
N THR A 17 0.17 27.23 -10.92
CA THR A 17 0.34 27.35 -9.46
C THR A 17 -0.55 26.38 -8.69
N SER A 18 -1.83 26.26 -9.08
CA SER A 18 -2.77 25.31 -8.48
C SER A 18 -2.37 23.84 -8.63
N LYS A 19 -1.70 23.49 -9.73
CA LYS A 19 -1.19 22.12 -9.95
C LYS A 19 -0.04 21.80 -8.99
N ILE A 20 0.87 22.76 -8.75
CA ILE A 20 1.96 22.61 -7.78
C ILE A 20 1.40 22.45 -6.37
N GLU A 21 0.43 23.29 -5.98
CA GLU A 21 -0.20 23.19 -4.67
C GLU A 21 -0.87 21.83 -4.47
N SER A 22 -1.65 21.37 -5.46
CA SER A 22 -2.29 20.06 -5.41
C SER A 22 -1.28 18.90 -5.36
N GLU A 23 -0.18 18.96 -6.10
CA GLU A 23 0.90 17.95 -6.03
C GLU A 23 1.58 17.96 -4.65
N LYS A 24 1.92 19.13 -4.09
CA LYS A 24 2.53 19.27 -2.76
C LYS A 24 1.58 18.78 -1.64
N GLU A 25 0.29 19.11 -1.73
CA GLU A 25 -0.73 18.66 -0.77
C GLU A 25 -0.97 17.15 -0.84
N SER A 26 -1.05 16.58 -2.05
CA SER A 26 -1.16 15.14 -2.26
C SER A 26 0.03 14.39 -1.65
N LEU A 27 1.26 14.85 -1.90
CA LEU A 27 2.47 14.26 -1.30
C LEU A 27 2.50 14.41 0.23
N TRP A 28 1.98 15.52 0.77
CA TRP A 28 1.89 15.70 2.22
C TRP A 28 0.90 14.71 2.85
N ASN A 29 -0.29 14.55 2.26
CA ASN A 29 -1.28 13.59 2.74
C ASN A 29 -0.77 12.16 2.64
N ASP A 30 -0.12 11.82 1.52
CA ASP A 30 0.54 10.52 1.34
C ASP A 30 1.65 10.31 2.38
N TYR A 31 2.46 11.32 2.68
CA TYR A 31 3.49 11.25 3.72
C TYR A 31 2.92 11.02 5.11
N GLN A 32 1.78 11.64 5.45
CA GLN A 32 1.11 11.41 6.73
C GLN A 32 0.65 9.97 6.88
N VAL A 33 0.04 9.39 5.83
CA VAL A 33 -0.35 7.97 5.81
C VAL A 33 0.88 7.08 5.88
N PHE A 34 1.89 7.33 5.04
CA PHE A 34 3.15 6.59 5.03
C PHE A 34 3.80 6.53 6.41
N SER A 35 3.96 7.68 7.05
CA SER A 35 4.62 7.79 8.38
C SER A 35 3.82 7.06 9.47
N LYS A 36 2.49 7.09 9.38
CA LYS A 36 1.62 6.36 10.32
C LYS A 36 1.74 4.83 10.12
N VAL A 37 1.74 4.38 8.87
CA VAL A 37 1.82 2.95 8.52
C VAL A 37 3.20 2.38 8.83
N GLU A 38 4.26 3.15 8.62
CA GLU A 38 5.64 2.75 8.94
C GLU A 38 5.79 2.30 10.42
N GLN A 39 4.98 2.85 11.31
CA GLN A 39 4.99 2.54 12.75
C GLN A 39 3.84 1.60 13.18
N SER A 40 3.05 1.07 12.24
CA SER A 40 1.83 0.34 12.56
C SER A 40 2.05 -1.14 12.84
N ALA A 41 1.18 -1.72 13.67
CA ALA A 41 1.19 -3.15 13.93
C ALA A 41 0.79 -3.95 12.68
N GLU A 42 -0.08 -3.38 11.86
CA GLU A 42 -0.55 -3.95 10.59
C GLU A 42 0.58 -4.10 9.58
N LEU A 43 1.50 -3.13 9.47
CA LEU A 43 2.67 -3.26 8.61
C LEU A 43 3.61 -4.35 9.12
N LYS A 44 3.81 -4.42 10.44
CA LYS A 44 4.63 -5.48 11.06
C LYS A 44 4.03 -6.87 10.80
N GLU A 45 2.72 -7.01 10.92
CA GLU A 45 1.98 -8.23 10.55
C GLU A 45 2.18 -8.56 9.07
N PHE A 46 1.98 -7.58 8.19
CA PHE A 46 2.16 -7.73 6.74
C PHE A 46 3.56 -8.24 6.38
N LEU A 47 4.62 -7.63 6.93
CA LEU A 47 6.01 -8.02 6.64
C LEU A 47 6.33 -9.44 7.15
N ASN A 48 5.81 -9.82 8.32
CA ASN A 48 5.98 -11.18 8.85
C ASN A 48 5.27 -12.21 7.97
N LEU A 49 4.02 -11.92 7.57
CA LEU A 49 3.26 -12.77 6.67
C LEU A 49 3.92 -12.85 5.29
N GLU A 50 4.45 -11.75 4.76
CA GLU A 50 5.19 -11.73 3.50
C GLU A 50 6.40 -12.67 3.56
N GLN A 51 7.19 -12.61 4.63
CA GLN A 51 8.32 -13.51 4.83
C GLN A 51 7.88 -14.97 4.88
N GLN A 52 6.76 -15.26 5.56
CA GLN A 52 6.21 -16.62 5.66
C GLN A 52 5.73 -17.14 4.30
N VAL A 53 4.86 -16.40 3.59
CA VAL A 53 4.21 -16.87 2.36
C VAL A 53 5.17 -16.91 1.16
N THR A 54 6.23 -16.11 1.19
CA THR A 54 7.26 -16.11 0.14
C THR A 54 8.37 -17.13 0.38
N SER A 55 8.39 -17.78 1.55
CA SER A 55 9.39 -18.80 1.89
C SER A 55 9.29 -20.04 1.00
N GLU A 56 10.43 -20.69 0.76
CA GLU A 56 10.48 -21.92 -0.04
C GLU A 56 9.74 -23.08 0.64
N SER A 57 9.76 -23.15 1.97
CA SER A 57 8.97 -24.15 2.72
C SER A 57 7.48 -24.01 2.49
N PHE A 58 6.96 -22.79 2.46
CA PHE A 58 5.55 -22.52 2.21
C PHE A 58 5.15 -22.93 0.79
N LYS A 59 5.92 -22.49 -0.22
CA LYS A 59 5.69 -22.85 -1.62
C LYS A 59 5.76 -24.36 -1.84
N LYS A 60 6.74 -25.02 -1.23
CA LYS A 60 6.92 -26.48 -1.30
C LYS A 60 5.73 -27.20 -0.68
N HIS A 61 5.30 -26.82 0.52
CA HIS A 61 4.17 -27.46 1.19
C HIS A 61 2.86 -27.32 0.38
N LYS A 62 2.60 -26.12 -0.16
CA LYS A 62 1.46 -25.86 -1.04
C LYS A 62 1.49 -26.74 -2.29
N ALA A 63 2.65 -26.87 -2.93
CA ALA A 63 2.84 -27.72 -4.10
C ALA A 63 2.67 -29.22 -3.79
N GLU A 64 3.20 -29.68 -2.65
CA GLU A 64 3.03 -31.06 -2.17
C GLU A 64 1.56 -31.40 -1.93
N LEU A 65 0.82 -30.54 -1.22
CA LEU A 65 -0.61 -30.72 -0.98
C LEU A 65 -1.43 -30.71 -2.28
N ALA A 66 -1.07 -29.86 -3.24
CA ALA A 66 -1.70 -29.84 -4.55
C ALA A 66 -1.40 -31.11 -5.38
N ALA A 67 -0.23 -31.74 -5.18
CA ALA A 67 0.15 -32.99 -5.84
C ALA A 67 -0.49 -34.23 -5.19
N LEU A 68 -0.84 -34.17 -3.90
CA LEU A 68 -1.53 -35.25 -3.18
C LEU A 68 -2.97 -35.43 -3.68
N LYS A 69 -3.14 -36.37 -4.62
CA LYS A 69 -4.43 -36.68 -5.26
C LYS A 69 -4.72 -38.17 -5.19
N PHE A 70 -6.01 -38.51 -5.14
CA PHE A 70 -6.44 -39.91 -5.18
C PHE A 70 -6.03 -40.58 -6.51
N LYS A 71 -6.17 -39.88 -7.63
CA LYS A 71 -5.75 -40.40 -8.94
C LYS A 71 -4.23 -40.64 -8.97
N GLY A 72 -3.81 -41.87 -9.25
CA GLY A 72 -2.41 -42.30 -9.27
C GLY A 72 -1.85 -42.77 -7.92
N SER A 73 -2.60 -42.58 -6.83
CA SER A 73 -2.21 -42.98 -5.47
C SER A 73 -2.15 -44.50 -5.28
N ALA A 74 -1.58 -44.94 -4.15
CA ALA A 74 -1.61 -46.34 -3.76
C ALA A 74 -3.04 -46.79 -3.42
N GLU A 75 -3.82 -45.89 -2.82
CA GLU A 75 -5.21 -46.11 -2.42
C GLU A 75 -6.11 -46.35 -3.64
N GLU A 76 -5.92 -45.61 -4.74
CA GLU A 76 -6.65 -45.87 -5.99
C GLU A 76 -6.27 -47.23 -6.60
N ARG A 77 -5.00 -47.64 -6.51
CA ARG A 77 -4.57 -48.95 -7.01
C ARG A 77 -5.20 -50.09 -6.20
N GLN A 78 -5.21 -49.98 -4.88
CA GLN A 78 -5.88 -50.93 -3.99
C GLN A 78 -7.37 -51.02 -4.30
N LEU A 79 -8.06 -49.88 -4.44
CA LEU A 79 -9.48 -49.86 -4.78
C LEU A 79 -9.76 -50.48 -6.16
N LYS A 80 -8.92 -50.18 -7.17
CA LYS A 80 -9.03 -50.79 -8.50
C LYS A 80 -8.81 -52.30 -8.45
N GLN A 81 -7.85 -52.77 -7.66
CA GLN A 81 -7.59 -54.21 -7.49
C GLN A 81 -8.77 -54.91 -6.80
N PHE A 82 -9.31 -54.31 -5.74
CA PHE A 82 -10.52 -54.78 -5.07
C PHE A 82 -11.70 -54.87 -6.04
N GLU A 83 -12.00 -53.79 -6.77
CA GLU A 83 -13.09 -53.74 -7.74
C GLU A 83 -12.90 -54.75 -8.88
N LYS A 84 -11.66 -55.01 -9.30
CA LYS A 84 -11.33 -56.06 -10.28
C LYS A 84 -11.64 -57.46 -9.73
N LEU A 85 -11.23 -57.77 -8.49
CA LEU A 85 -11.51 -59.06 -7.85
C LEU A 85 -13.00 -59.24 -7.55
N LYS A 86 -13.69 -58.18 -7.14
CA LYS A 86 -15.15 -58.16 -6.93
C LYS A 86 -15.93 -58.54 -8.20
N ARG A 87 -15.40 -58.22 -9.38
CA ARG A 87 -15.97 -58.58 -10.70
C ARG A 87 -15.52 -59.96 -11.20
N ASN A 88 -14.66 -60.67 -10.48
CA ASN A 88 -14.19 -61.99 -10.87
C ASN A 88 -15.35 -63.01 -10.76
N LYS A 89 -15.79 -63.53 -11.91
CA LYS A 89 -16.93 -64.47 -11.99
C LYS A 89 -16.73 -65.75 -11.17
N LYS A 90 -15.50 -66.26 -11.03
CA LYS A 90 -15.24 -67.47 -10.23
C LYS A 90 -15.41 -67.19 -8.74
N LEU A 91 -14.94 -66.03 -8.29
CA LEU A 91 -15.08 -65.59 -6.90
C LEU A 91 -16.53 -65.22 -6.55
N GLN A 92 -17.26 -64.56 -7.46
CA GLN A 92 -18.70 -64.32 -7.28
C GLN A 92 -19.47 -65.63 -7.14
N LYS A 93 -19.23 -66.60 -8.02
CA LYS A 93 -19.84 -67.94 -7.95
C LYS A 93 -19.45 -68.70 -6.68
N TYR A 94 -18.23 -68.50 -6.18
CA TYR A 94 -17.80 -69.04 -4.89
C TYR A 94 -18.69 -68.52 -3.78
N TYR A 95 -18.83 -67.19 -3.63
CA TYR A 95 -19.66 -66.61 -2.58
C TYR A 95 -21.15 -66.97 -2.75
N GLN A 96 -21.66 -67.04 -3.98
CA GLN A 96 -23.03 -67.52 -4.26
C GLN A 96 -23.24 -68.98 -3.81
N THR A 97 -22.25 -69.84 -4.04
CA THR A 97 -22.30 -71.25 -3.62
C THR A 97 -22.14 -71.37 -2.10
N ALA A 98 -21.24 -70.59 -1.51
CA ALA A 98 -21.00 -70.52 -0.06
C ALA A 98 -22.27 -70.13 0.71
N SER A 99 -23.13 -69.28 0.13
CA SER A 99 -24.43 -68.90 0.70
C SER A 99 -25.62 -69.74 0.20
N SER A 100 -25.38 -70.81 -0.56
CA SER A 100 -26.46 -71.57 -1.21
C SER A 100 -27.12 -72.58 -0.26
N ALA A 101 -28.44 -72.74 -0.41
CA ALA A 101 -29.19 -73.77 0.33
C ALA A 101 -28.70 -75.18 -0.02
N ASP A 102 -28.26 -75.41 -1.26
CA ASP A 102 -27.73 -76.69 -1.71
C ASP A 102 -26.41 -77.04 -1.01
N LEU A 103 -25.50 -76.08 -0.81
CA LEU A 103 -24.26 -76.34 -0.06
C LEU A 103 -24.58 -76.69 1.39
N LYS A 104 -25.47 -75.91 2.02
CA LYS A 104 -25.93 -76.18 3.39
C LYS A 104 -26.58 -77.55 3.52
N ARG A 105 -27.43 -77.94 2.55
CA ARG A 105 -28.05 -79.26 2.47
C ARG A 105 -26.99 -80.36 2.35
N TYR A 106 -25.99 -80.16 1.49
CA TYR A 106 -24.90 -81.11 1.31
C TYR A 106 -24.05 -81.30 2.56
N GLU A 107 -23.68 -80.22 3.24
CA GLU A 107 -22.95 -80.26 4.52
C GLU A 107 -23.77 -80.96 5.61
N THR A 108 -25.07 -80.64 5.70
CA THR A 108 -26.00 -81.31 6.64
C THR A 108 -26.09 -82.82 6.38
N LEU A 109 -26.21 -83.24 5.12
CA LEU A 109 -26.25 -84.66 4.75
C LEU A 109 -24.90 -85.37 4.95
N LYS A 110 -23.79 -84.64 4.85
CA LYS A 110 -22.43 -85.17 5.04
C LYS A 110 -22.09 -85.38 6.52
N GLU A 111 -22.58 -84.50 7.40
CA GLU A 111 -22.30 -84.52 8.84
C GLU A 111 -23.41 -85.22 9.66
N GLY A 112 -24.62 -85.33 9.10
CA GLY A 112 -25.76 -86.00 9.74
C GLY A 112 -25.82 -87.51 9.51
N ASN A 113 -26.78 -88.17 10.16
CA ASN A 113 -26.97 -89.62 10.13
C ASN A 113 -27.97 -90.10 9.06
N GLU A 114 -28.54 -89.20 8.27
CA GLU A 114 -29.60 -89.50 7.29
C GLU A 114 -29.13 -90.50 6.22
N LEU A 115 -27.82 -90.53 5.92
CA LEU A 115 -27.23 -91.41 4.91
C LEU A 115 -26.57 -92.66 5.49
N ASP A 116 -26.53 -92.82 6.82
CA ASP A 116 -25.80 -93.91 7.50
C ASP A 116 -26.27 -95.29 7.03
N ARG A 117 -27.59 -95.51 6.99
CA ARG A 117 -28.18 -96.77 6.53
C ARG A 117 -27.85 -97.05 5.08
N TYR A 118 -27.78 -96.01 4.24
CA TYR A 118 -27.37 -96.18 2.85
C TYR A 118 -25.90 -96.61 2.72
N PHE A 119 -24.98 -95.98 3.47
CA PHE A 119 -23.56 -96.35 3.45
C PHE A 119 -23.29 -97.73 4.07
N GLU A 120 -24.02 -98.09 5.12
CA GLU A 120 -24.01 -99.44 5.71
C GLU A 120 -24.37 -100.49 4.64
N LEU A 121 -25.48 -100.26 3.93
CA LEU A 121 -25.92 -101.15 2.85
C LEU A 121 -24.98 -101.14 1.64
N GLU A 122 -24.37 -100.00 1.29
CA GLU A 122 -23.37 -99.91 0.22
C GLU A 122 -22.15 -100.78 0.53
N LYS A 123 -21.67 -100.73 1.77
CA LYS A 123 -20.55 -101.56 2.25
C LYS A 123 -20.89 -103.05 2.22
N LEU A 124 -22.05 -103.44 2.75
CA LEU A 124 -22.51 -104.84 2.73
C LEU A 124 -22.62 -105.41 1.31
N ILE A 125 -23.01 -104.58 0.33
CA ILE A 125 -23.09 -104.98 -1.07
C ILE A 125 -21.71 -105.11 -1.72
N GLN A 126 -20.75 -104.24 -1.36
CA GLN A 126 -19.37 -104.31 -1.84
C GLN A 126 -18.61 -105.52 -1.27
N GLU A 127 -18.91 -105.92 -0.04
CA GLU A 127 -18.31 -107.08 0.65
C GLU A 127 -18.80 -108.45 0.10
N GLY A 128 -19.81 -108.45 -0.78
CA GLY A 128 -20.25 -109.61 -1.52
C GLY A 128 -21.42 -110.35 -0.86
N LEU A 129 -22.64 -110.06 -1.33
CA LEU A 129 -23.85 -110.77 -0.88
C LEU A 129 -24.06 -112.10 -1.62
N ASN A 130 -24.48 -113.13 -0.89
CA ASN A 130 -24.80 -114.44 -1.45
C ASN A 130 -26.19 -114.40 -2.14
N LYS A 131 -26.22 -114.42 -3.47
CA LYS A 131 -27.40 -114.09 -4.31
C LYS A 131 -28.59 -115.05 -4.20
N SER A 132 -28.43 -116.16 -3.47
CA SER A 132 -29.45 -117.21 -3.25
C SER A 132 -30.25 -117.04 -1.96
N ASP A 133 -29.92 -116.07 -1.09
CA ASP A 133 -30.63 -115.80 0.16
C ASP A 133 -31.75 -114.76 -0.03
N GLU A 134 -32.93 -115.02 0.57
CA GLU A 134 -34.09 -114.12 0.52
C GLU A 134 -33.80 -112.78 1.21
N LYS A 135 -33.00 -112.80 2.30
CA LYS A 135 -32.48 -111.58 2.97
C LYS A 135 -31.54 -110.77 2.08
N ALA A 136 -30.78 -111.42 1.20
CA ALA A 136 -29.90 -110.73 0.25
C ALA A 136 -30.71 -109.99 -0.82
N LYS A 137 -31.86 -110.54 -1.25
CA LYS A 137 -32.78 -109.87 -2.17
C LYS A 137 -33.45 -108.65 -1.52
N GLU A 138 -33.88 -108.75 -0.27
CA GLU A 138 -34.44 -107.62 0.50
C GLU A 138 -33.42 -106.50 0.73
N THR A 139 -32.21 -106.84 1.16
CA THR A 139 -31.09 -105.90 1.34
C THR A 139 -30.75 -105.18 0.03
N GLN A 140 -30.74 -105.91 -1.08
CA GLN A 140 -30.49 -105.35 -2.40
C GLN A 140 -31.64 -104.46 -2.90
N ALA A 141 -32.89 -104.78 -2.55
CA ALA A 141 -34.06 -103.97 -2.85
C ALA A 141 -34.08 -102.66 -2.03
N GLU A 142 -33.78 -102.73 -0.73
CA GLU A 142 -33.67 -101.56 0.15
C GLU A 142 -32.53 -100.63 -0.30
N PHE A 143 -31.37 -101.18 -0.63
CA PHE A 143 -30.26 -100.40 -1.18
C PHE A 143 -30.64 -99.71 -2.50
N LYS A 144 -31.30 -100.41 -3.43
CA LYS A 144 -31.78 -99.80 -4.68
C LYS A 144 -32.77 -98.66 -4.42
N ARG A 145 -33.66 -98.82 -3.43
CA ARG A 145 -34.62 -97.79 -3.01
C ARG A 145 -33.91 -96.57 -2.41
N LEU A 146 -33.00 -96.76 -1.45
CA LEU A 146 -32.25 -95.67 -0.83
C LEU A 146 -31.30 -95.00 -1.82
N LYS A 147 -30.64 -95.75 -2.71
CA LYS A 147 -29.84 -95.23 -3.83
C LYS A 147 -30.64 -94.35 -4.77
N ALA A 148 -31.93 -94.63 -4.93
CA ALA A 148 -32.87 -93.83 -5.70
C ALA A 148 -33.54 -92.70 -4.89
N SER A 149 -33.29 -92.58 -3.58
CA SER A 149 -33.82 -91.47 -2.77
C SER A 149 -33.24 -90.12 -3.24
N GLU A 150 -33.97 -89.04 -2.97
CA GLU A 150 -33.53 -87.70 -3.35
C GLU A 150 -32.23 -87.31 -2.61
N SER A 151 -32.15 -87.56 -1.31
CA SER A 151 -30.99 -87.23 -0.46
C SER A 151 -29.71 -87.96 -0.91
N VAL A 152 -29.78 -89.27 -1.17
CA VAL A 152 -28.62 -90.04 -1.65
C VAL A 152 -28.22 -89.61 -3.07
N ARG A 153 -29.18 -89.40 -3.97
CA ARG A 153 -28.89 -88.91 -5.33
C ARG A 153 -28.22 -87.54 -5.30
N PHE A 154 -28.77 -86.61 -4.52
CA PHE A 154 -28.22 -85.27 -4.34
C PHE A 154 -26.81 -85.33 -3.75
N TYR A 155 -26.58 -86.12 -2.70
CA TYR A 155 -25.27 -86.28 -2.06
C TYR A 155 -24.18 -86.74 -3.04
N HIS A 156 -24.48 -87.68 -3.95
CA HIS A 156 -23.52 -88.15 -4.94
C HIS A 156 -23.38 -87.24 -6.17
N GLN A 157 -24.40 -86.46 -6.52
CA GLN A 157 -24.40 -85.63 -7.73
C GLN A 157 -23.91 -84.20 -7.47
N TYR A 158 -24.24 -83.60 -6.34
CA TYR A 158 -23.90 -82.22 -6.01
C TYR A 158 -22.38 -81.96 -6.04
N PRO A 159 -21.51 -82.85 -5.53
CA PRO A 159 -20.05 -82.67 -5.64
C PRO A 159 -19.52 -82.67 -7.08
N LYS A 160 -20.27 -83.24 -8.03
CA LYS A 160 -19.91 -83.26 -9.46
C LYS A 160 -20.28 -81.96 -10.17
N SER A 161 -21.16 -81.15 -9.57
CA SER A 161 -21.61 -79.87 -10.13
C SER A 161 -20.46 -78.90 -10.35
N ALA A 162 -20.58 -78.05 -11.38
CA ALA A 162 -19.60 -77.01 -11.64
C ALA A 162 -19.51 -75.99 -10.49
N ALA A 163 -20.63 -75.75 -9.80
CA ALA A 163 -20.71 -74.85 -8.64
C ALA A 163 -19.86 -75.35 -7.47
N PHE A 164 -20.06 -76.60 -7.04
CA PHE A 164 -19.30 -77.19 -5.93
C PHE A 164 -17.80 -77.36 -6.26
N LYS A 165 -17.46 -77.75 -7.50
CA LYS A 165 -16.05 -77.80 -7.94
C LYS A 165 -15.38 -76.42 -7.91
N ASN A 166 -16.10 -75.36 -8.27
CA ASN A 166 -15.59 -74.00 -8.16
C ASN A 166 -15.46 -73.57 -6.69
N TYR A 167 -16.41 -73.95 -5.83
CA TYR A 167 -16.39 -73.68 -4.39
C TYR A 167 -15.10 -74.21 -3.76
N LEU A 168 -14.79 -75.50 -3.91
CA LEU A 168 -13.58 -76.12 -3.37
C LEU A 168 -12.30 -75.50 -3.93
N LYS A 169 -12.25 -75.18 -5.22
CA LYS A 169 -11.07 -74.56 -5.84
C LYS A 169 -10.79 -73.15 -5.29
N MET A 170 -11.85 -72.39 -4.99
CA MET A 170 -11.74 -71.01 -4.53
C MET A 170 -11.57 -70.91 -3.01
N GLN A 171 -11.98 -71.92 -2.25
CA GLN A 171 -11.97 -71.91 -0.78
C GLN A 171 -10.59 -71.55 -0.18
N ASN A 172 -9.51 -72.03 -0.79
CA ASN A 172 -8.12 -71.77 -0.37
C ASN A 172 -7.30 -71.03 -1.45
N SER A 173 -7.96 -70.30 -2.36
CA SER A 173 -7.26 -69.62 -3.46
C SER A 173 -6.70 -68.26 -3.04
N GLU A 174 -5.59 -67.86 -3.66
CA GLU A 174 -4.96 -66.56 -3.42
C GLU A 174 -5.89 -65.40 -3.78
N GLU A 175 -6.75 -65.58 -4.79
CA GLU A 175 -7.71 -64.56 -5.20
C GLU A 175 -8.78 -64.31 -4.14
N LYS A 176 -9.25 -65.35 -3.45
CA LYS A 176 -10.20 -65.20 -2.32
C LYS A 176 -9.51 -64.48 -1.16
N ARG A 177 -8.31 -64.92 -0.76
CA ARG A 177 -7.53 -64.29 0.31
C ARG A 177 -7.28 -62.80 0.01
N SER A 178 -6.78 -62.50 -1.18
CA SER A 178 -6.51 -61.13 -1.62
C SER A 178 -7.78 -60.28 -1.65
N PHE A 179 -8.92 -60.85 -2.04
CA PHE A 179 -10.19 -60.14 -2.03
C PHE A 179 -10.65 -59.81 -0.61
N GLU A 180 -10.54 -60.75 0.33
CA GLU A 180 -10.93 -60.55 1.73
C GLU A 180 -10.04 -59.52 2.42
N GLU A 181 -8.71 -59.60 2.23
CA GLU A 181 -7.75 -58.61 2.73
C GLU A 181 -8.02 -57.21 2.15
N LEU A 182 -8.21 -57.11 0.82
CA LEU A 182 -8.51 -55.84 0.18
C LEU A 182 -9.88 -55.30 0.59
N LYS A 183 -10.88 -56.16 0.79
CA LYS A 183 -12.22 -55.78 1.25
C LYS A 183 -12.13 -55.14 2.63
N GLU A 184 -11.46 -55.81 3.56
CA GLU A 184 -11.24 -55.30 4.91
C GLU A 184 -10.48 -53.96 4.89
N ALA A 185 -9.42 -53.87 4.09
CA ALA A 185 -8.64 -52.65 3.95
C ALA A 185 -9.46 -51.48 3.37
N VAL A 186 -10.20 -51.67 2.27
CA VAL A 186 -10.95 -50.58 1.61
C VAL A 186 -12.24 -50.20 2.34
N GLU A 187 -12.82 -51.11 3.11
CA GLU A 187 -14.01 -50.86 3.94
C GLU A 187 -13.64 -50.25 5.31
N SER A 188 -12.36 -50.28 5.69
CA SER A 188 -11.85 -49.64 6.90
C SER A 188 -12.08 -48.13 6.91
N GLU A 189 -12.27 -47.56 8.09
CA GLU A 189 -12.49 -46.12 8.22
C GLU A 189 -11.26 -45.31 7.80
N GLY A 190 -10.06 -45.78 8.14
CA GLY A 190 -8.82 -45.14 7.73
C GLY A 190 -8.64 -45.03 6.22
N PHE A 191 -9.12 -46.02 5.44
CA PHE A 191 -9.11 -45.93 3.99
C PHE A 191 -10.11 -44.91 3.46
N LYS A 192 -11.33 -44.89 4.01
CA LYS A 192 -12.37 -43.92 3.62
C LYS A 192 -11.94 -42.49 3.93
N ASP A 193 -11.37 -42.25 5.11
CA ASP A 193 -10.85 -40.95 5.53
C ASP A 193 -9.72 -40.50 4.60
N LYS A 194 -8.77 -41.39 4.34
CA LYS A 194 -7.63 -41.06 3.46
C LYS A 194 -8.07 -40.82 2.02
N LYS A 195 -9.02 -41.61 1.51
CA LYS A 195 -9.63 -41.38 0.20
C LYS A 195 -10.32 -40.01 0.16
N SER A 196 -11.16 -39.71 1.15
CA SER A 196 -11.86 -38.43 1.25
C SER A 196 -10.89 -37.25 1.26
N TYR A 197 -9.82 -37.34 2.05
CA TYR A 197 -8.74 -36.36 2.08
C TYR A 197 -8.05 -36.21 0.71
N LEU A 198 -7.65 -37.32 0.07
CA LEU A 198 -6.97 -37.29 -1.23
C LEU A 198 -7.88 -36.77 -2.37
N GLU A 199 -9.19 -36.96 -2.27
CA GLU A 199 -10.19 -36.46 -3.22
C GLU A 199 -10.57 -35.00 -2.97
N ASP A 200 -10.36 -34.46 -1.76
CA ASP A 200 -10.71 -33.09 -1.42
C ASP A 200 -9.88 -32.06 -2.22
N PRO A 201 -10.50 -31.26 -3.11
CA PRO A 201 -9.79 -30.24 -3.87
C PRO A 201 -9.38 -29.04 -3.00
N LYS A 202 -9.96 -28.90 -1.80
CA LYS A 202 -9.80 -27.76 -0.89
C LYS A 202 -8.89 -28.08 0.30
N LYS A 203 -8.05 -29.11 0.20
CA LYS A 203 -7.06 -29.45 1.24
C LYS A 203 -6.24 -28.23 1.69
N TRP A 204 -5.77 -27.44 0.74
CA TRP A 204 -5.01 -26.22 1.02
C TRP A 204 -5.83 -25.22 1.82
N GLU A 205 -7.08 -24.98 1.43
CA GLU A 205 -7.99 -24.03 2.09
C GLU A 205 -8.26 -24.35 3.58
N LYS A 206 -7.94 -25.58 4.01
CA LYS A 206 -8.12 -26.05 5.39
C LYS A 206 -6.84 -25.94 6.25
N THR A 207 -5.76 -25.38 5.71
CA THR A 207 -4.48 -25.24 6.40
C THR A 207 -4.35 -23.87 7.07
N PRO A 208 -3.63 -23.76 8.22
CA PRO A 208 -3.25 -22.47 8.78
C PRO A 208 -2.47 -21.58 7.80
N GLU A 209 -1.66 -22.19 6.94
CA GLU A 209 -0.88 -21.53 5.90
C GLU A 209 -1.76 -20.81 4.88
N PHE A 210 -2.92 -21.39 4.51
CA PHE A 210 -3.87 -20.71 3.64
C PHE A 210 -4.49 -19.48 4.30
N GLU A 211 -4.82 -19.53 5.59
CA GLU A 211 -5.31 -18.36 6.32
C GLU A 211 -4.23 -17.26 6.38
N ALA A 212 -2.96 -17.64 6.57
CA ALA A 212 -1.84 -16.70 6.50
C ALA A 212 -1.68 -16.06 5.10
N GLU A 213 -1.79 -16.84 4.02
CA GLU A 213 -1.78 -16.33 2.64
C GLU A 213 -2.97 -15.42 2.35
N LYS A 214 -4.16 -15.79 2.81
CA LYS A 214 -5.37 -14.98 2.67
C LYS A 214 -5.20 -13.65 3.40
N ARG A 215 -4.77 -13.67 4.66
CA ARG A 215 -4.51 -12.45 5.45
C ARG A 215 -3.42 -11.57 4.82
N TYR A 216 -2.35 -12.18 4.31
CA TYR A 216 -1.32 -11.46 3.55
C TYR A 216 -1.92 -10.71 2.36
N LEU A 217 -2.73 -11.41 1.55
CA LEU A 217 -3.37 -10.81 0.37
C LEU A 217 -4.39 -9.73 0.74
N GLU A 218 -5.15 -9.91 1.82
CA GLU A 218 -6.05 -8.88 2.35
C GLU A 218 -5.28 -7.62 2.73
N LEU A 219 -4.24 -7.75 3.56
CA LEU A 219 -3.40 -6.63 4.00
C LEU A 219 -2.71 -5.95 2.81
N LYS A 220 -2.15 -6.73 1.88
CA LYS A 220 -1.48 -6.22 0.67
C LYS A 220 -2.37 -5.29 -0.14
N ASN A 221 -3.68 -5.56 -0.17
CA ASN A 221 -4.66 -4.81 -0.96
C ASN A 221 -5.30 -3.64 -0.19
N THR A 222 -4.96 -3.42 1.08
CA THR A 222 -5.38 -2.22 1.80
C THR A 222 -4.73 -0.97 1.20
N ALA A 223 -5.44 0.15 1.23
CA ALA A 223 -4.94 1.41 0.67
C ALA A 223 -3.66 1.87 1.37
N GLU A 224 -3.60 1.67 2.69
CA GLU A 224 -2.49 2.03 3.58
C GLU A 224 -1.21 1.25 3.25
N ILE A 225 -1.29 -0.08 3.20
CA ILE A 225 -0.12 -0.93 2.85
C ILE A 225 0.28 -0.70 1.40
N SER A 226 -0.68 -0.59 0.48
CA SER A 226 -0.37 -0.29 -0.93
C SER A 226 0.38 1.03 -1.08
N LEU A 227 -0.04 2.06 -0.35
CA LEU A 227 0.63 3.36 -0.33
C LEU A 227 2.02 3.27 0.30
N TYR A 228 2.18 2.53 1.40
CA TYR A 228 3.49 2.29 1.99
C TYR A 228 4.44 1.60 1.00
N LEU A 229 4.00 0.51 0.36
CA LEU A 229 4.78 -0.23 -0.63
C LEU A 229 5.13 0.62 -1.87
N LYS A 230 4.25 1.56 -2.26
CA LYS A 230 4.52 2.53 -3.35
C LYS A 230 5.71 3.43 -3.02
N TYR A 231 5.87 3.85 -1.76
CA TYR A 231 6.87 4.85 -1.38
C TYR A 231 8.09 4.32 -0.61
N GLN A 232 8.07 3.09 -0.08
CA GLN A 232 9.15 2.54 0.75
C GLN A 232 10.54 2.59 0.08
N ASN A 233 10.59 2.46 -1.24
CA ASN A 233 11.82 2.50 -2.04
C ASN A 233 11.87 3.71 -2.99
N SER A 234 11.10 4.76 -2.70
CA SER A 234 10.99 5.98 -3.52
C SER A 234 11.56 7.20 -2.79
N ASN A 235 12.09 8.14 -3.57
CA ASN A 235 12.50 9.47 -3.11
C ASN A 235 11.37 10.52 -3.20
N ALA A 236 10.16 10.13 -3.62
CA ALA A 236 9.06 11.07 -3.83
C ALA A 236 8.62 11.81 -2.55
N LEU A 237 8.85 11.21 -1.37
CA LEU A 237 8.53 11.79 -0.06
C LEU A 237 9.76 12.41 0.64
N ASP A 238 10.91 12.50 -0.03
CA ASP A 238 12.15 12.98 0.59
C ASP A 238 12.01 14.40 1.12
N PHE A 239 11.29 15.26 0.40
CA PHE A 239 11.03 16.62 0.86
C PHE A 239 10.32 16.62 2.22
N GLN A 240 9.25 15.83 2.38
CA GLN A 240 8.47 15.77 3.61
C GLN A 240 9.24 15.13 4.77
N LYS A 241 10.09 14.15 4.46
CA LYS A 241 11.02 13.51 5.40
C LYS A 241 12.10 14.47 5.88
N GLN A 242 12.65 15.29 4.98
CA GLN A 242 13.81 16.13 5.28
C GLN A 242 13.45 17.52 5.79
N TRP A 243 12.30 18.06 5.44
CA TRP A 243 11.93 19.44 5.73
C TRP A 243 10.76 19.52 6.72
N LYS A 244 10.81 20.51 7.60
CA LYS A 244 9.71 20.90 8.47
C LYS A 244 9.40 22.38 8.28
N ILE A 245 8.12 22.74 8.34
CA ILE A 245 7.70 24.13 8.41
C ILE A 245 8.09 24.67 9.79
N VAL A 246 8.79 25.79 9.82
CA VAL A 246 9.17 26.50 11.06
C VAL A 246 8.51 27.87 11.18
N PHE A 247 7.98 28.39 10.07
CA PHE A 247 7.13 29.57 10.03
C PHE A 247 6.09 29.38 8.93
N GLU A 248 4.82 29.66 9.23
CA GLU A 248 3.75 29.71 8.24
C GLU A 248 2.76 30.80 8.61
N ASP A 249 2.34 31.56 7.61
CA ASP A 249 1.15 32.39 7.70
C ASP A 249 0.31 32.26 6.43
N ARG A 250 -0.98 31.98 6.61
CA ARG A 250 -1.99 31.86 5.54
C ARG A 250 -2.95 33.04 5.52
N PHE A 251 -2.80 33.99 6.45
CA PHE A 251 -3.60 35.21 6.52
C PHE A 251 -5.13 34.97 6.62
N GLU A 252 -5.54 33.85 7.22
CA GLU A 252 -6.94 33.43 7.36
C GLU A 252 -7.61 34.04 8.61
N ALA A 253 -6.84 34.58 9.57
CA ALA A 253 -7.32 35.03 10.86
C ALA A 253 -8.11 36.36 10.84
N GLY A 254 -8.23 37.02 9.68
CA GLY A 254 -8.93 38.29 9.51
C GLY A 254 -8.23 39.53 10.09
N MET A 255 -7.22 39.35 10.93
CA MET A 255 -6.33 40.39 11.45
C MET A 255 -4.86 39.93 11.44
N LEU A 256 -3.93 40.89 11.39
CA LEU A 256 -2.50 40.60 11.41
C LEU A 256 -2.08 39.93 12.74
N ASP A 257 -1.40 38.79 12.64
CA ASP A 257 -0.90 38.06 13.80
C ASP A 257 0.33 38.76 14.40
N SER A 258 0.15 39.45 15.52
CA SER A 258 1.20 40.20 16.21
C SER A 258 2.27 39.32 16.84
N SER A 259 2.03 38.00 16.97
CA SER A 259 3.08 37.05 17.37
C SER A 259 4.05 36.73 16.24
N LYS A 260 3.67 37.01 14.98
CA LYS A 260 4.47 36.75 13.78
C LYS A 260 5.00 38.01 13.12
N TRP A 261 4.23 39.10 13.16
CA TRP A 261 4.51 40.32 12.40
C TRP A 261 4.56 41.57 13.27
N ARG A 262 5.51 42.44 12.97
CA ARG A 262 5.55 43.82 13.45
C ARG A 262 5.28 44.77 12.28
N PRO A 263 4.28 45.66 12.36
CA PRO A 263 4.01 46.66 11.32
C PRO A 263 4.91 47.90 11.46
N ILE A 264 6.18 47.67 11.76
CA ILE A 264 7.20 48.70 11.95
C ILE A 264 8.50 48.19 11.36
N ASN A 265 9.26 49.09 10.74
CA ASN A 265 10.61 48.75 10.30
C ASN A 265 11.47 48.27 11.49
N TYR A 266 12.26 47.21 11.32
CA TYR A 266 13.08 46.66 12.40
C TYR A 266 13.93 47.72 13.12
N TRP A 267 14.59 48.62 12.38
CA TRP A 267 15.40 49.68 12.97
C TRP A 267 14.58 50.79 13.62
N ALA A 268 13.40 51.10 13.08
CA ALA A 268 12.49 52.06 13.69
C ALA A 268 12.09 51.60 15.10
N ASP A 269 11.74 50.31 15.26
CA ASP A 269 11.39 49.69 16.55
C ASP A 269 12.58 49.74 17.54
N LYS A 270 13.82 49.58 17.04
CA LYS A 270 15.04 49.62 17.86
C LYS A 270 15.56 51.03 18.18
N THR A 271 15.06 52.07 17.52
CA THR A 271 15.61 53.44 17.63
C THR A 271 14.57 54.44 18.10
N VAL A 272 13.85 55.06 17.17
CA VAL A 272 12.90 56.15 17.44
C VAL A 272 11.51 55.67 17.88
N GLY A 273 11.25 54.36 17.84
CA GLY A 273 10.01 53.74 18.27
C GLY A 273 8.80 54.02 17.37
N LYS A 274 9.01 54.65 16.21
CA LYS A 274 7.98 54.94 15.21
C LYS A 274 8.55 54.79 13.81
N ASN A 275 7.71 54.42 12.86
CA ASN A 275 8.13 54.29 11.47
C ASN A 275 8.70 55.60 10.92
N PHE A 276 9.63 55.49 9.97
CA PHE A 276 10.19 56.60 9.23
C PHE A 276 10.44 56.18 7.78
N SER A 277 10.49 57.16 6.88
CA SER A 277 10.81 56.94 5.48
C SER A 277 12.23 57.41 5.16
N PRO A 278 12.99 56.72 4.30
CA PRO A 278 14.24 57.26 3.78
C PRO A 278 14.03 58.57 3.02
N ALA A 279 15.01 59.46 3.02
CA ALA A 279 14.99 60.63 2.15
C ALA A 279 14.87 60.20 0.67
N GLY A 280 13.85 60.71 -0.03
CA GLY A 280 13.54 60.38 -1.43
C GLY A 280 12.28 59.54 -1.62
N ASP A 281 11.86 58.79 -0.61
CA ASP A 281 10.59 58.07 -0.62
C ASP A 281 9.41 59.05 -0.53
N LEU A 282 8.30 58.72 -1.20
CA LEU A 282 7.12 59.59 -1.29
C LEU A 282 6.00 59.21 -0.30
N GLN A 283 6.14 58.07 0.37
CA GLN A 283 5.15 57.53 1.29
C GLN A 283 5.53 57.68 2.75
N ALA A 284 4.53 57.79 3.63
CA ALA A 284 4.63 57.52 5.06
C ALA A 284 4.18 56.09 5.35
N PHE A 285 4.93 55.36 6.20
CA PHE A 285 4.44 54.08 6.71
C PHE A 285 3.44 54.29 7.86
N SER A 286 2.28 53.62 7.81
CA SER A 286 1.12 53.92 8.66
C SER A 286 0.90 52.96 9.83
N GLU A 287 1.95 52.24 10.23
CA GLU A 287 1.99 51.37 11.42
C GLU A 287 0.91 50.27 11.39
N GLY A 288 0.65 49.72 10.20
CA GLY A 288 -0.29 48.62 9.99
C GLY A 288 -1.68 49.07 9.53
N LYS A 289 -1.97 50.37 9.48
CA LYS A 289 -3.28 50.89 9.03
C LYS A 289 -3.53 50.67 7.54
N ASN A 290 -2.48 50.44 6.76
CA ASN A 290 -2.51 50.11 5.35
C ASN A 290 -2.31 48.60 5.11
N THR A 291 -2.25 47.80 6.17
CA THR A 291 -2.12 46.36 6.12
C THR A 291 -3.47 45.72 6.35
N HIS A 292 -3.99 45.02 5.35
CA HIS A 292 -5.31 44.39 5.41
C HIS A 292 -5.21 42.89 5.15
N LEU A 293 -6.06 42.10 5.81
CA LEU A 293 -6.28 40.71 5.45
C LEU A 293 -7.62 40.59 4.70
N LYS A 294 -7.58 40.51 3.37
CA LYS A 294 -8.78 40.45 2.52
C LYS A 294 -8.74 39.20 1.63
N GLY A 295 -9.82 38.41 1.67
CA GLY A 295 -9.94 37.19 0.87
C GLY A 295 -8.87 36.14 1.19
N SER A 296 -8.52 36.00 2.47
CA SER A 296 -7.42 35.15 2.97
C SER A 296 -6.05 35.50 2.38
N ARG A 297 -5.80 36.80 2.18
CA ARG A 297 -4.52 37.32 1.70
C ARG A 297 -4.10 38.54 2.49
N LEU A 298 -2.81 38.65 2.72
CA LEU A 298 -2.17 39.89 3.09
C LEU A 298 -2.23 40.87 1.91
N GLN A 299 -2.64 42.12 2.19
CA GLN A 299 -2.55 43.25 1.28
C GLN A 299 -1.87 44.42 1.99
N ILE A 300 -0.70 44.84 1.47
CA ILE A 300 -0.11 46.14 1.82
C ILE A 300 -0.61 47.14 0.78
N GLU A 301 -1.44 48.09 1.24
CA GLU A 301 -2.13 49.07 0.39
C GLU A 301 -1.36 50.39 0.34
N VAL A 302 -1.13 50.90 -0.86
CA VAL A 302 -0.65 52.27 -1.04
C VAL A 302 -1.85 53.17 -1.34
N LYS A 303 -1.94 54.30 -0.64
CA LYS A 303 -2.97 55.33 -0.86
C LYS A 303 -2.35 56.70 -1.12
N LYS A 304 -3.11 57.56 -1.80
CA LYS A 304 -2.83 59.00 -1.85
C LYS A 304 -3.58 59.68 -0.71
N GLU A 305 -2.88 59.93 0.37
CA GLU A 305 -3.38 60.65 1.53
C GLU A 305 -2.23 61.38 2.22
N LYS A 306 -2.55 62.52 2.82
CA LYS A 306 -1.57 63.31 3.54
C LYS A 306 -1.29 62.69 4.89
N GLN A 307 -0.03 62.43 5.19
CA GLN A 307 0.39 61.91 6.49
C GLN A 307 1.74 62.49 6.90
N THR A 308 1.80 63.05 8.10
CA THR A 308 3.05 63.47 8.72
C THR A 308 3.80 62.25 9.25
N THR A 309 5.09 62.13 8.91
CA THR A 309 5.97 61.07 9.39
C THR A 309 7.39 61.60 9.61
N LEU A 310 8.26 60.78 10.21
CA LEU A 310 9.69 61.05 10.21
C LEU A 310 10.31 60.66 8.87
N VAL A 311 11.25 61.48 8.41
CA VAL A 311 12.13 61.19 7.29
C VAL A 311 13.56 61.14 7.80
N TRP A 312 14.27 60.05 7.50
CA TRP A 312 15.70 59.94 7.79
C TRP A 312 16.50 60.69 6.73
N ASN A 313 17.10 61.80 7.14
CA ASN A 313 18.01 62.60 6.33
C ASN A 313 19.47 62.35 6.79
N PRO A 314 20.40 61.97 5.88
CA PRO A 314 21.80 61.72 6.26
C PRO A 314 22.55 62.91 6.90
N VAL A 315 22.08 64.15 6.66
CA VAL A 315 22.69 65.40 7.17
C VAL A 315 22.02 65.85 8.46
N PHE A 316 20.69 65.80 8.53
CA PHE A 316 19.91 66.38 9.63
C PHE A 316 19.34 65.35 10.62
N GLY A 317 19.54 64.05 10.36
CA GLY A 317 18.91 62.99 11.12
C GLY A 317 17.41 62.89 10.82
N PHE A 318 16.61 62.59 11.86
CA PHE A 318 15.16 62.47 11.72
C PHE A 318 14.49 63.85 11.69
N VAL A 319 13.77 64.14 10.61
CA VAL A 319 12.98 65.37 10.43
C VAL A 319 11.53 65.03 10.16
N GLU A 320 10.59 65.81 10.69
CA GLU A 320 9.18 65.64 10.35
C GLU A 320 8.90 66.18 8.95
N ASN A 321 8.12 65.43 8.17
CA ASN A 321 7.70 65.84 6.84
C ASN A 321 6.26 65.38 6.56
N GLU A 322 5.52 66.16 5.77
CA GLU A 322 4.19 65.78 5.27
C GLU A 322 4.37 65.01 3.94
N MET A 323 4.03 63.72 3.95
CA MET A 323 4.04 62.88 2.75
C MET A 323 2.67 62.89 2.07
N GLN A 324 2.65 62.72 0.75
CA GLN A 324 1.41 62.70 -0.05
C GLN A 324 0.82 61.30 -0.26
N TYR A 325 1.56 60.28 0.17
CA TYR A 325 1.16 58.89 0.09
C TYR A 325 1.33 58.21 1.44
N SER A 326 0.56 57.16 1.68
CA SER A 326 0.74 56.24 2.80
C SER A 326 0.94 54.82 2.29
N SER A 327 1.68 54.02 3.04
CA SER A 327 1.88 52.58 2.82
C SER A 327 2.20 51.88 4.14
N ASP A 328 2.67 50.65 4.09
CA ASP A 328 3.14 49.90 5.26
C ASP A 328 4.38 49.05 4.98
N THR A 329 5.02 48.67 6.08
CA THR A 329 6.08 47.68 6.12
C THR A 329 5.78 46.67 7.21
N LEU A 330 6.16 45.41 6.96
CA LEU A 330 6.04 44.32 7.92
C LEU A 330 7.40 43.66 8.09
N THR A 331 7.71 43.25 9.32
CA THR A 331 8.91 42.46 9.61
C THR A 331 8.61 41.34 10.59
N THR A 332 9.35 40.23 10.47
CA THR A 332 9.43 39.21 11.52
C THR A 332 10.61 39.45 12.46
N GLY A 333 11.39 40.52 12.27
CA GLY A 333 12.54 40.84 13.12
C GLY A 333 12.17 40.91 14.60
N GLY A 334 12.93 40.20 15.44
CA GLY A 334 12.63 40.04 16.87
C GLY A 334 11.47 39.10 17.21
N LEU A 335 10.85 38.44 16.22
CA LEU A 335 9.79 37.43 16.37
C LEU A 335 10.19 36.07 15.75
N PHE A 336 10.71 36.10 14.53
CA PHE A 336 11.21 34.93 13.80
C PHE A 336 12.40 35.30 12.93
N GLU A 337 13.46 34.50 13.05
CA GLU A 337 14.65 34.52 12.20
C GLU A 337 15.09 33.09 11.87
N SER A 338 15.79 32.93 10.77
CA SER A 338 16.36 31.64 10.37
C SER A 338 17.71 31.84 9.72
N GLN A 339 18.61 30.89 9.96
CA GLN A 339 19.83 30.71 9.17
C GLN A 339 19.61 29.49 8.26
N TYR A 340 19.68 29.70 6.95
CA TYR A 340 19.35 28.71 5.92
C TYR A 340 17.89 28.28 5.92
N GLY A 341 17.47 27.63 4.84
CA GLY A 341 16.15 27.04 4.68
C GLY A 341 15.53 27.32 3.32
N ILE A 342 14.23 27.08 3.23
CA ILE A 342 13.45 27.40 2.02
C ILE A 342 12.37 28.39 2.41
N LEU A 343 12.42 29.59 1.84
CA LEU A 343 11.35 30.57 1.96
C LEU A 343 10.51 30.51 0.69
N GLU A 344 9.23 30.20 0.84
CA GLU A 344 8.23 30.22 -0.23
C GLU A 344 7.14 31.25 0.09
N ALA A 345 6.69 31.98 -0.92
CA ALA A 345 5.53 32.83 -0.82
C ALA A 345 4.71 32.79 -2.10
N LYS A 346 3.39 32.73 -1.96
CA LYS A 346 2.48 32.83 -3.10
C LYS A 346 2.03 34.27 -3.26
N ILE A 347 2.55 34.92 -4.29
CA ILE A 347 2.44 36.36 -4.50
C ILE A 347 1.63 36.62 -5.77
N LYS A 348 0.74 37.62 -5.73
CA LYS A 348 0.06 38.09 -6.95
C LYS A 348 1.05 38.95 -7.74
N TYR A 349 1.45 38.45 -8.90
CA TYR A 349 2.39 39.15 -9.76
C TYR A 349 1.67 40.30 -10.49
N ASN A 350 1.84 41.53 -10.02
CA ASN A 350 1.23 42.71 -10.63
C ASN A 350 2.15 43.95 -10.56
N PRO A 351 3.33 43.91 -11.20
CA PRO A 351 4.29 45.01 -11.11
C PRO A 351 3.74 46.29 -11.77
N ASP A 352 3.93 47.42 -11.10
CA ASP A 352 3.65 48.77 -11.61
C ASP A 352 4.93 49.61 -11.50
N LYS A 353 5.23 50.43 -12.51
CA LYS A 353 6.46 51.23 -12.54
C LYS A 353 6.53 52.34 -11.49
N SER A 354 5.39 52.71 -10.91
CA SER A 354 5.26 53.80 -9.93
C SER A 354 5.48 53.33 -8.51
N PHE A 355 5.40 52.02 -8.28
CA PHE A 355 5.53 51.39 -6.98
C PHE A 355 6.68 50.37 -6.98
N GLN A 356 7.18 50.05 -5.79
CA GLN A 356 8.14 48.98 -5.60
C GLN A 356 7.70 48.09 -4.44
N ASP A 357 7.24 46.90 -4.76
CA ASP A 357 6.88 45.87 -3.80
C ASP A 357 8.12 45.03 -3.48
N VAL A 358 8.48 44.93 -2.21
CA VAL A 358 9.69 44.24 -1.76
C VAL A 358 9.35 43.14 -0.77
N PHE A 359 9.95 41.97 -0.98
CA PHE A 359 9.96 40.83 -0.06
C PHE A 359 11.39 40.28 -0.02
N TYR A 360 12.04 40.43 1.13
CA TYR A 360 13.43 40.01 1.29
C TYR A 360 13.73 39.47 2.69
N LEU A 361 14.81 38.71 2.79
CA LEU A 361 15.48 38.41 4.04
C LEU A 361 16.59 39.44 4.26
N ALA A 362 16.74 39.92 5.50
CA ALA A 362 17.84 40.77 5.93
C ALA A 362 18.30 40.35 7.35
N GLY A 363 19.59 40.56 7.64
CA GLY A 363 20.06 40.55 9.02
C GLY A 363 19.81 41.90 9.69
N GLU A 364 20.24 42.03 10.94
CA GLU A 364 20.02 43.23 11.74
C GLU A 364 20.55 44.50 11.06
N ASP A 365 21.73 44.46 10.43
CA ASP A 365 22.34 45.63 9.79
C ASP A 365 21.68 46.05 8.46
N ASN A 366 20.81 45.20 7.89
CA ASN A 366 20.19 45.34 6.57
C ASN A 366 21.19 45.71 5.45
N SER A 367 22.47 45.35 5.60
CA SER A 367 23.53 45.71 4.64
C SER A 367 23.51 44.82 3.39
N LEU A 368 23.03 43.59 3.56
CA LEU A 368 22.82 42.59 2.52
C LEU A 368 21.38 42.08 2.60
N ARG A 369 20.67 42.12 1.46
CA ARG A 369 19.32 41.60 1.30
C ARG A 369 19.32 40.40 0.36
N VAL A 370 18.60 39.36 0.75
CA VAL A 370 18.23 38.23 -0.11
C VAL A 370 16.80 38.47 -0.57
N ASN A 371 16.64 39.03 -1.77
CA ASN A 371 15.34 39.40 -2.31
C ASN A 371 14.64 38.15 -2.86
N LEU A 372 13.53 37.75 -2.23
CA LEU A 372 12.61 36.74 -2.77
C LEU A 372 11.86 37.31 -3.98
N PHE A 373 11.39 38.55 -3.83
CA PHE A 373 10.62 39.27 -4.83
C PHE A 373 10.85 40.77 -4.68
N GLU A 374 11.21 41.41 -5.78
CA GLU A 374 11.18 42.86 -5.94
C GLU A 374 10.38 43.14 -7.22
N GLY A 375 9.21 43.75 -7.10
CA GLY A 375 8.30 44.04 -8.21
C GLY A 375 8.12 45.54 -8.41
N GLY A 376 8.18 46.01 -9.65
CA GLY A 376 8.03 47.42 -9.98
C GLY A 376 8.40 47.71 -11.43
N ALA A 377 9.10 48.82 -11.69
CA ALA A 377 9.61 49.14 -13.03
C ALA A 377 10.51 48.02 -13.63
N LYS A 378 11.22 47.31 -12.75
CA LYS A 378 11.88 46.04 -13.04
C LYS A 378 11.45 45.05 -11.97
N THR A 379 11.09 43.84 -12.39
CA THR A 379 10.92 42.74 -11.44
C THR A 379 12.23 41.98 -11.33
N GLN A 380 12.67 41.66 -10.12
CA GLN A 380 13.89 40.89 -9.88
C GLN A 380 13.84 40.07 -8.58
N PHE A 381 14.74 39.11 -8.49
CA PHE A 381 15.13 38.42 -7.27
C PHE A 381 16.63 38.16 -7.30
N GLY A 382 17.24 37.95 -6.12
CA GLY A 382 18.69 37.82 -5.99
C GLY A 382 19.23 38.55 -4.78
N LEU A 383 20.52 38.85 -4.79
CA LEU A 383 21.20 39.55 -3.70
C LEU A 383 21.34 41.04 -4.02
N SER A 384 21.09 41.90 -3.03
CA SER A 384 21.46 43.31 -3.09
C SER A 384 22.25 43.69 -1.84
N LYS A 385 23.41 44.31 -2.04
CA LYS A 385 24.30 44.75 -0.97
C LYS A 385 24.55 46.24 -1.09
N THR A 386 24.39 46.97 0.01
CA THR A 386 24.71 48.40 0.09
C THR A 386 26.11 48.57 0.69
N GLU A 387 27.06 49.06 -0.10
CA GLU A 387 28.43 49.35 0.34
C GLU A 387 28.77 50.81 -0.03
N SER A 388 29.18 51.62 0.95
CA SER A 388 29.58 53.03 0.74
C SER A 388 28.53 53.87 -0.02
N GLY A 389 27.24 53.64 0.26
CA GLY A 389 26.13 54.33 -0.40
C GLY A 389 25.82 53.86 -1.83
N LYS A 390 26.51 52.83 -2.33
CA LYS A 390 26.24 52.20 -3.64
C LYS A 390 25.60 50.83 -3.45
N VAL A 391 24.59 50.55 -4.26
CA VAL A 391 23.91 49.24 -4.28
C VAL A 391 24.59 48.36 -5.33
N HIS A 392 25.16 47.25 -4.89
CA HIS A 392 25.69 46.18 -5.72
C HIS A 392 24.69 45.03 -5.76
N GLN A 393 24.35 44.56 -6.96
CA GLN A 393 23.35 43.50 -7.14
C GLN A 393 23.95 42.28 -7.83
N ASP A 394 23.61 41.10 -7.31
CA ASP A 394 23.76 39.82 -8.01
C ASP A 394 22.35 39.24 -8.15
N ALA A 395 21.66 39.69 -9.20
CA ALA A 395 20.23 39.53 -9.34
C ALA A 395 19.82 39.12 -10.76
N PHE A 396 18.68 38.44 -10.83
CA PHE A 396 18.05 38.04 -12.07
C PHE A 396 16.82 38.91 -12.34
N SER A 397 16.81 39.61 -13.48
CA SER A 397 15.64 40.38 -13.92
C SER A 397 14.58 39.44 -14.50
N LEU A 398 13.43 39.36 -13.81
CA LEU A 398 12.29 38.56 -14.18
C LEU A 398 11.40 39.29 -15.19
N ALA A 399 11.06 38.62 -16.30
CA ALA A 399 10.13 39.12 -17.29
C ALA A 399 9.40 37.95 -17.99
N GLY A 400 8.15 38.16 -18.42
CA GLY A 400 7.38 37.16 -19.18
C GLY A 400 6.31 36.40 -18.37
N LEU A 401 6.15 36.70 -17.08
CA LEU A 401 5.00 36.25 -16.29
C LEU A 401 3.76 37.10 -16.62
N SER A 402 2.57 36.50 -16.53
CA SER A 402 1.31 37.22 -16.77
C SER A 402 0.93 38.02 -15.53
N ALA A 403 0.72 39.33 -15.69
CA ALA A 403 0.24 40.19 -14.60
C ALA A 403 -1.14 39.73 -14.09
N GLY A 404 -1.43 40.01 -12.81
CA GLY A 404 -2.67 39.68 -12.13
C GLY A 404 -2.80 38.22 -11.67
N LYS A 405 -1.85 37.34 -12.00
CA LYS A 405 -1.86 35.92 -11.59
C LYS A 405 -1.04 35.68 -10.32
N LEU A 406 -1.39 34.62 -9.58
CA LEU A 406 -0.63 34.15 -8.43
C LEU A 406 0.47 33.19 -8.85
N TYR A 407 1.67 33.38 -8.33
CA TYR A 407 2.82 32.51 -8.52
C TYR A 407 3.47 32.21 -7.18
N ILE A 408 4.04 31.01 -7.04
CA ILE A 408 4.87 30.65 -5.90
C ILE A 408 6.30 31.07 -6.22
N PHE A 409 6.79 32.06 -5.49
CA PHE A 409 8.20 32.44 -5.48
C PHE A 409 8.88 31.70 -4.35
N SER A 410 10.00 31.05 -4.65
CA SER A 410 10.77 30.30 -3.67
C SER A 410 12.24 30.71 -3.73
N LEU A 411 12.89 30.85 -2.58
CA LEU A 411 14.34 30.82 -2.47
C LEU A 411 14.75 29.64 -1.58
N GLU A 412 15.73 28.88 -2.05
CA GLU A 412 16.37 27.81 -1.29
C GLU A 412 17.76 28.29 -0.91
N TRP A 413 18.00 28.47 0.38
CA TRP A 413 19.23 28.99 0.96
C TRP A 413 19.92 27.89 1.75
N ASP A 414 21.08 27.47 1.26
CA ASP A 414 21.98 26.54 1.93
C ASP A 414 23.34 27.21 2.16
N LYS A 415 24.23 26.54 2.88
CA LYS A 415 25.58 27.04 3.13
C LYS A 415 26.33 27.24 1.80
N GLY A 416 26.63 28.49 1.48
CA GLY A 416 27.39 28.87 0.28
C GLY A 416 26.63 28.78 -1.04
N LYS A 417 25.31 28.54 -1.04
CA LYS A 417 24.48 28.56 -2.26
C LYS A 417 23.07 29.06 -1.98
N ILE A 418 22.54 29.91 -2.86
CA ILE A 418 21.12 30.24 -2.91
C ILE A 418 20.58 30.00 -4.32
N SER A 419 19.38 29.45 -4.44
CA SER A 419 18.66 29.31 -5.71
C SER A 419 17.24 29.86 -5.61
N TRP A 420 16.78 30.52 -6.67
CA TRP A 420 15.44 31.09 -6.78
C TRP A 420 14.63 30.37 -7.83
N LYS A 421 13.36 30.13 -7.49
CA LYS A 421 12.39 29.42 -8.31
C LYS A 421 11.10 30.21 -8.43
N VAL A 422 10.43 30.04 -9.56
CA VAL A 422 9.02 30.40 -9.72
C VAL A 422 8.27 29.16 -10.13
N ASN A 423 7.25 28.77 -9.36
CA ASN A 423 6.45 27.56 -9.62
C ASN A 423 7.37 26.33 -9.83
N ASP A 424 8.23 26.06 -8.85
CA ASP A 424 9.26 24.99 -8.82
C ASP A 424 10.32 25.04 -9.94
N LYS A 425 10.24 26.00 -10.86
CA LYS A 425 11.24 26.18 -11.93
C LYS A 425 12.38 27.06 -11.43
N GLU A 426 13.57 26.49 -11.27
CA GLU A 426 14.79 27.28 -11.02
C GLU A 426 15.08 28.23 -12.17
N LEU A 427 15.27 29.51 -11.82
CA LEU A 427 15.55 30.60 -12.75
C LEU A 427 16.91 31.25 -12.51
N PHE A 428 17.41 31.20 -11.28
CA PHE A 428 18.69 31.80 -10.89
C PHE A 428 19.28 31.06 -9.70
N SER A 429 20.60 30.99 -9.64
CA SER A 429 21.32 30.55 -8.46
C SER A 429 22.67 31.26 -8.37
N THR A 430 23.16 31.44 -7.16
CA THR A 430 24.45 32.07 -6.90
C THR A 430 25.17 31.39 -5.73
N ASN A 431 26.50 31.40 -5.81
CA ASN A 431 27.42 31.04 -4.73
C ASN A 431 28.20 32.27 -4.23
N ASN A 432 27.92 33.46 -4.79
CA ASN A 432 28.63 34.69 -4.49
C ASN A 432 27.97 35.42 -3.31
N LYS A 433 28.77 35.86 -2.34
CA LYS A 433 28.31 36.64 -1.16
C LYS A 433 27.06 36.04 -0.47
N VAL A 434 26.96 34.71 -0.43
CA VAL A 434 25.86 34.02 0.26
C VAL A 434 25.96 34.28 1.76
N PRO A 435 24.92 34.85 2.41
CA PRO A 435 24.95 35.11 3.84
C PRO A 435 25.05 33.82 4.64
N ASP A 436 25.76 33.90 5.77
CA ASP A 436 26.01 32.79 6.69
C ASP A 436 25.68 33.19 8.15
N TYR A 437 24.59 33.93 8.32
CA TYR A 437 24.10 34.40 9.61
C TYR A 437 22.55 34.45 9.60
N PRO A 438 21.88 34.43 10.76
CA PRO A 438 20.42 34.50 10.82
C PRO A 438 19.84 35.75 10.13
N MET A 439 18.75 35.57 9.41
CA MET A 439 18.02 36.64 8.75
C MET A 439 16.52 36.50 9.01
N PHE A 440 15.80 37.61 8.96
CA PHE A 440 14.36 37.69 9.18
C PHE A 440 13.65 38.26 7.95
N ILE A 441 12.35 38.01 7.86
CA ILE A 441 11.52 38.37 6.72
C ILE A 441 11.12 39.85 6.82
N ASN A 442 11.16 40.55 5.69
CA ASN A 442 10.71 41.92 5.54
C ASN A 442 9.84 42.07 4.29
N LEU A 443 8.72 42.80 4.43
CA LEU A 443 7.84 43.20 3.33
C LEU A 443 7.58 44.71 3.38
N ALA A 444 7.45 45.34 2.22
CA ALA A 444 6.97 46.71 2.10
C ALA A 444 6.44 46.98 0.69
N SER A 445 5.65 48.04 0.53
CA SER A 445 5.37 48.66 -0.76
C SER A 445 5.83 50.12 -0.73
N LEU A 446 6.63 50.52 -1.71
CA LEU A 446 7.26 51.85 -1.78
C LEU A 446 6.68 52.63 -2.94
N VAL A 447 6.68 53.97 -2.85
CA VAL A 447 6.23 54.86 -3.92
C VAL A 447 7.45 55.50 -4.58
N ILE A 448 7.72 55.11 -5.81
CA ILE A 448 8.89 55.54 -6.60
C ILE A 448 8.55 56.77 -7.43
N HIS A 449 7.33 56.80 -7.98
CA HIS A 449 6.83 57.91 -8.78
C HIS A 449 5.40 58.23 -8.40
N GLU A 450 5.02 59.50 -8.55
CA GLU A 450 3.62 59.89 -8.42
C GLU A 450 2.75 59.09 -9.40
N SER A 451 1.64 58.56 -8.89
CA SER A 451 0.68 57.77 -9.68
C SER A 451 -0.75 58.17 -9.38
N ASN A 452 -1.59 58.07 -10.42
CA ASN A 452 -3.05 58.15 -10.33
C ASN A 452 -3.69 56.76 -10.33
N ALA A 453 -2.91 55.68 -10.52
CA ALA A 453 -3.37 54.30 -10.46
C ALA A 453 -3.34 53.81 -9.01
N LEU A 454 -4.30 54.27 -8.22
CA LEU A 454 -4.43 53.97 -6.79
C LEU A 454 -5.84 53.49 -6.44
N PRO A 455 -6.02 52.71 -5.35
CA PRO A 455 -4.95 52.16 -4.50
C PRO A 455 -4.11 51.09 -5.22
N HIS A 456 -2.82 51.01 -4.87
CA HIS A 456 -1.95 49.89 -5.27
C HIS A 456 -1.90 48.86 -4.15
N HIS A 457 -1.84 47.58 -4.51
CA HIS A 457 -1.87 46.48 -3.56
C HIS A 457 -0.72 45.51 -3.81
N PHE A 458 0.15 45.35 -2.82
CA PHE A 458 1.05 44.22 -2.75
C PHE A 458 0.35 43.05 -2.05
N GLU A 459 0.02 41.99 -2.80
CA GLU A 459 -0.82 40.90 -2.30
C GLU A 459 -0.04 39.58 -2.14
N VAL A 460 -0.12 38.98 -0.95
CA VAL A 460 0.50 37.69 -0.60
C VAL A 460 -0.56 36.75 -0.02
N ASP A 461 -0.73 35.59 -0.66
CA ASP A 461 -1.73 34.57 -0.30
C ASP A 461 -1.27 33.77 0.93
N TRP A 462 -0.02 33.31 0.94
CA TRP A 462 0.59 32.64 2.09
C TRP A 462 2.11 32.77 2.05
N ILE A 463 2.74 32.61 3.22
CA ILE A 463 4.20 32.57 3.41
C ILE A 463 4.55 31.32 4.19
N ARG A 464 5.60 30.60 3.76
CA ARG A 464 6.14 29.43 4.45
C ARG A 464 7.66 29.49 4.50
N PHE A 465 8.21 29.16 5.65
CA PHE A 465 9.64 28.93 5.83
C PHE A 465 9.87 27.50 6.30
N TYR A 466 10.69 26.77 5.55
CA TYR A 466 11.09 25.40 5.86
C TYR A 466 12.54 25.35 6.34
N GLN A 467 12.81 24.49 7.33
CA GLN A 467 14.15 24.11 7.73
C GLN A 467 14.35 22.61 7.59
N LYS A 468 15.58 22.19 7.34
CA LYS A 468 15.94 20.77 7.42
C LYS A 468 15.65 20.27 8.83
N ARG A 469 15.07 19.07 8.95
CA ARG A 469 14.96 18.38 10.23
C ARG A 469 16.38 18.09 10.71
N VAL A 470 16.65 18.40 11.97
CA VAL A 470 17.90 17.99 12.62
C VAL A 470 17.82 16.47 12.76
N SER A 471 18.80 15.78 12.19
CA SER A 471 18.93 14.32 12.22
C SER A 471 19.25 13.81 13.61
#